data_AF-A0A5E7CXS1-F1
#
_entry.id   AF-A0A5E7CXS1-F1
#
_cell.length_a   1.000
_cell.length_b   1.000
_cell.length_c   1.000
_cell.angle_alpha   90.00
_cell.angle_beta   90.00
_cell.angle_gamma   90.00
#
_symmetry.space_group_name_H-M   'P 1'
#
loop_
_entity.id
_entity.type
_entity.pdbx_description
1 polymer ?
#
loop_
_entity_poly.entity_id
_entity_poly.type
_entity_poly.pdbx_seq_one_letter_code
_entity_poly.pdbx_strand_id
1 'polypeptide(L)'
;MALVGRRDGRNFGYGRQLSYAGPQALKDMFGGGHYGTVKAHCDRWQAFVKWCRSEQGPGINDARQIDRKVLADYAAYLRDVVGRGDLAVSTAQNRLSSVNRTMAALRGDQYVKLPSPSKALGMQRTGVRHSVPQGQDREQVKQIVDTFCRHHQLRAAAIILLARATGMRLREAILANLPRLSREAKEFGRINIQDGTKGGRAGASAPRWIAVDDHVRDALGFALQVSPVGSRNLIAPHESYLSLL
;
A
#
# COMPACT_ATOMS: atom_id res chain seq x y z
N MET A 1 -24.02 -12.01 4.92
CA MET A 1 -24.60 -13.37 4.88
C MET A 1 -23.70 -14.26 4.03
N ALA A 2 -23.20 -15.36 4.58
CA ALA A 2 -22.42 -16.33 3.81
C ALA A 2 -23.32 -16.95 2.73
N LEU A 3 -22.86 -16.94 1.48
CA LEU A 3 -23.53 -17.54 0.32
C LEU A 3 -23.47 -19.08 0.41
N VAL A 4 -24.17 -19.66 1.38
CA VAL A 4 -24.35 -21.11 1.53
C VAL A 4 -25.34 -21.54 0.45
N GLY A 5 -24.83 -22.02 -0.69
CA GLY A 5 -25.65 -22.49 -1.83
C GLY A 5 -25.15 -22.08 -3.23
N ARG A 6 -24.16 -21.17 -3.36
CA ARG A 6 -23.63 -20.72 -4.67
C ARG A 6 -22.29 -21.34 -5.08
N ARG A 7 -21.67 -22.17 -4.23
CA ARG A 7 -20.27 -22.60 -4.40
C ARG A 7 -20.06 -23.66 -5.49
N ASP A 8 -21.12 -24.35 -5.91
CA ASP A 8 -21.04 -25.32 -7.02
C ASP A 8 -21.12 -24.64 -8.39
N GLY A 9 -21.41 -23.33 -8.44
CA GLY A 9 -21.41 -22.56 -9.68
C GLY A 9 -20.01 -22.21 -10.16
N ARG A 10 -19.91 -21.79 -11.43
CA ARG A 10 -18.69 -21.25 -12.03
C ARG A 10 -18.07 -20.17 -11.13
N ASN A 11 -16.74 -20.22 -10.94
CA ASN A 11 -16.00 -19.36 -10.03
C ASN A 11 -16.58 -19.32 -8.60
N PHE A 12 -17.08 -20.46 -8.11
CA PHE A 12 -17.72 -20.58 -6.79
C PHE A 12 -18.92 -19.62 -6.59
N GLY A 13 -19.59 -19.26 -7.68
CA GLY A 13 -20.77 -18.40 -7.66
C GLY A 13 -20.50 -16.89 -7.68
N TYR A 14 -19.22 -16.48 -7.81
CA TYR A 14 -18.83 -15.06 -7.86
C TYR A 14 -18.92 -14.41 -9.24
N GLY A 15 -19.38 -15.13 -10.26
CA GLY A 15 -19.67 -14.60 -11.59
C GLY A 15 -19.02 -15.38 -12.74
N ARG A 16 -19.25 -14.94 -13.97
CA ARG A 16 -18.81 -15.66 -15.19
C ARG A 16 -17.32 -15.53 -15.48
N GLN A 17 -16.72 -14.38 -15.20
CA GLN A 17 -15.32 -14.09 -15.54
C GLN A 17 -14.41 -14.22 -14.33
N LEU A 18 -13.27 -14.88 -14.49
CA LEU A 18 -12.24 -15.02 -13.45
C LEU A 18 -11.69 -13.65 -13.00
N SER A 19 -11.56 -12.72 -13.94
CA SER A 19 -11.18 -11.32 -13.69
C SER A 19 -12.17 -10.57 -12.80
N TYR A 20 -13.45 -10.94 -12.83
CA TYR A 20 -14.48 -10.33 -11.99
C TYR A 20 -14.63 -11.04 -10.65
N ALA A 21 -14.60 -12.38 -10.66
CA ALA A 21 -14.89 -13.20 -9.50
C ALA A 21 -13.88 -12.98 -8.35
N GLY A 22 -12.57 -12.96 -8.66
CA GLY A 22 -11.55 -12.78 -7.63
C GLY A 22 -11.68 -11.47 -6.85
N PRO A 23 -11.79 -10.30 -7.51
CA PRO A 23 -12.06 -9.03 -6.85
C PRO A 23 -13.33 -9.03 -6.00
N GLN A 24 -14.41 -9.66 -6.46
CA GLN A 24 -15.66 -9.72 -5.69
C GLN A 24 -15.49 -10.55 -4.42
N ALA A 25 -14.87 -11.73 -4.52
CA ALA A 25 -14.58 -12.57 -3.36
C ALA A 25 -13.67 -11.88 -2.34
N LEU A 26 -12.67 -11.12 -2.80
CA LEU A 26 -11.82 -10.32 -1.92
C LEU A 26 -12.62 -9.24 -1.19
N LYS A 27 -13.48 -8.48 -1.88
CA LYS A 27 -14.32 -7.44 -1.27
C LYS A 27 -15.23 -8.03 -0.20
N ASP A 28 -15.88 -9.15 -0.49
CA ASP A 28 -16.77 -9.85 0.43
C ASP A 28 -16.00 -10.32 1.68
N MET A 29 -14.82 -10.93 1.50
CA MET A 29 -13.98 -11.42 2.60
C MET A 29 -13.47 -10.29 3.52
N PHE A 30 -13.17 -9.10 2.98
CA PHE A 30 -12.68 -7.96 3.77
C PHE A 30 -13.81 -7.08 4.34
N GLY A 31 -15.08 -7.42 4.11
CA GLY A 31 -16.23 -6.83 4.81
C GLY A 31 -16.38 -5.31 4.63
N GLY A 32 -15.98 -4.77 3.47
CA GLY A 32 -16.11 -3.34 3.17
C GLY A 32 -15.02 -2.44 3.77
N GLY A 33 -13.98 -3.00 4.40
CA GLY A 33 -12.79 -2.27 4.87
C GLY A 33 -11.53 -2.58 4.05
N HIS A 34 -10.37 -2.07 4.51
CA HIS A 34 -9.05 -2.40 3.95
C HIS A 34 -8.89 -2.14 2.43
N TYR A 35 -9.48 -1.06 1.91
CA TYR A 35 -9.53 -0.75 0.46
C TYR A 35 -8.18 -0.85 -0.24
N GLY A 36 -7.09 -0.34 0.37
CA GLY A 36 -5.75 -0.44 -0.20
C GLY A 36 -5.23 -1.88 -0.30
N THR A 37 -5.51 -2.71 0.70
CA THR A 37 -5.17 -4.15 0.69
C THR A 37 -5.99 -4.89 -0.36
N VAL A 38 -7.30 -4.63 -0.42
CA VAL A 38 -8.20 -5.22 -1.43
C VAL A 38 -7.72 -4.86 -2.82
N LYS A 39 -7.49 -3.57 -3.11
CA LYS A 39 -6.98 -3.11 -4.41
C LYS A 39 -5.66 -3.81 -4.78
N ALA A 40 -4.70 -3.87 -3.86
CA ALA A 40 -3.42 -4.50 -4.13
C ALA A 40 -3.53 -6.01 -4.41
N HIS A 41 -4.47 -6.71 -3.77
CA HIS A 41 -4.77 -8.10 -4.11
C HIS A 41 -5.48 -8.23 -5.46
N CYS A 42 -6.45 -7.35 -5.76
CA CYS A 42 -7.15 -7.30 -7.03
C CYS A 42 -6.19 -7.08 -8.21
N ASP A 43 -5.30 -6.09 -8.14
CA ASP A 43 -4.35 -5.76 -9.21
C ASP A 43 -3.42 -6.96 -9.49
N ARG A 44 -2.94 -7.63 -8.44
CA ARG A 44 -2.08 -8.81 -8.56
C ARG A 44 -2.84 -10.05 -9.04
N TRP A 45 -4.12 -10.16 -8.69
CA TRP A 45 -5.00 -11.19 -9.23
C TRP A 45 -5.24 -10.98 -10.73
N GLN A 46 -5.43 -9.73 -11.20
CA GLN A 46 -5.54 -9.46 -12.63
C GLN A 46 -4.27 -9.89 -13.38
N ALA A 47 -3.08 -9.71 -12.80
CA ALA A 47 -1.84 -10.22 -13.41
C ALA A 47 -1.85 -11.74 -13.58
N PHE A 48 -2.39 -12.48 -12.59
CA PHE A 48 -2.58 -13.93 -12.71
C PHE A 48 -3.63 -14.29 -13.76
N VAL A 49 -4.78 -13.61 -13.79
CA VAL A 49 -5.81 -13.84 -14.83
C VAL A 49 -5.27 -13.55 -16.23
N LYS A 50 -4.45 -12.50 -16.38
CA LYS A 50 -3.78 -12.18 -17.65
C LYS A 50 -2.85 -13.32 -18.07
N TRP A 51 -2.06 -13.86 -17.15
CA TRP A 51 -1.24 -15.04 -17.42
C TRP A 51 -2.11 -16.24 -17.82
N CYS A 52 -3.20 -16.53 -17.09
CA CYS A 52 -4.10 -17.63 -17.42
C CYS A 52 -4.65 -17.56 -18.85
N ARG A 53 -4.82 -16.36 -19.41
CA ARG A 53 -5.33 -16.11 -20.77
C ARG A 53 -4.23 -15.97 -21.83
N SER A 54 -2.96 -15.99 -21.43
CA SER A 54 -1.82 -15.88 -22.35
C SER A 54 -1.50 -17.23 -23.00
N GLU A 55 -0.66 -17.22 -24.04
CA GLU A 55 -0.15 -18.43 -24.70
C GLU A 55 0.61 -19.36 -23.75
N GLN A 56 1.23 -18.80 -22.69
CA GLN A 56 1.95 -19.56 -21.67
C GLN A 56 1.03 -20.02 -20.51
N GLY A 57 -0.26 -19.66 -20.57
CA GLY A 57 -1.24 -19.96 -19.53
C GLY A 57 -2.18 -21.09 -19.92
N PRO A 58 -2.88 -21.68 -18.94
CA PRO A 58 -3.77 -22.83 -19.16
C PRO A 58 -5.12 -22.50 -19.83
N GLY A 59 -5.40 -21.26 -20.23
CA GLY A 59 -6.70 -20.85 -20.79
C GLY A 59 -7.85 -20.82 -19.79
N ILE A 60 -7.57 -20.83 -18.48
CA ILE A 60 -8.60 -20.98 -17.43
C ILE A 60 -9.39 -19.69 -17.21
N ASN A 61 -10.72 -19.81 -17.20
CA ASN A 61 -11.64 -18.74 -16.82
C ASN A 61 -12.70 -19.19 -15.80
N ASP A 62 -12.46 -20.33 -15.13
CA ASP A 62 -13.23 -20.84 -14.00
C ASP A 62 -12.29 -21.22 -12.85
N ALA A 63 -12.41 -20.55 -11.72
CA ALA A 63 -11.54 -20.74 -10.57
C ALA A 63 -11.58 -22.16 -9.98
N ARG A 64 -12.63 -22.94 -10.27
CA ARG A 64 -12.74 -24.35 -9.85
C ARG A 64 -11.71 -25.25 -10.54
N GLN A 65 -11.22 -24.86 -11.71
CA GLN A 65 -10.19 -25.58 -12.47
C GLN A 65 -8.77 -25.24 -12.02
N ILE A 66 -8.61 -24.26 -11.12
CA ILE A 66 -7.30 -23.91 -10.57
C ILE A 66 -6.95 -24.94 -9.49
N ASP A 67 -5.92 -25.73 -9.74
CA ASP A 67 -5.37 -26.70 -8.80
C ASP A 67 -3.94 -26.30 -8.39
N ARG A 68 -3.27 -27.16 -7.60
CA ARG A 68 -1.90 -26.90 -7.15
C ARG A 68 -0.90 -26.90 -8.31
N LYS A 69 -1.16 -27.64 -9.39
CA LYS A 69 -0.29 -27.67 -10.58
C LYS A 69 -0.34 -26.32 -11.30
N VAL A 70 -1.53 -25.77 -11.53
CA VAL A 70 -1.70 -24.43 -12.14
C VAL A 70 -0.97 -23.37 -11.32
N LEU A 71 -1.03 -23.44 -9.99
CA LEU A 71 -0.29 -22.50 -9.15
C LEU A 71 1.23 -22.69 -9.25
N ALA A 72 1.71 -23.94 -9.33
CA ALA A 72 3.13 -24.23 -9.51
C ALA A 72 3.65 -23.74 -10.87
N ASP A 73 2.87 -23.94 -11.93
CA ASP A 73 3.16 -23.44 -13.28
C ASP A 73 3.24 -21.90 -13.29
N TYR A 74 2.34 -21.21 -12.57
CA TYR A 74 2.43 -19.76 -12.41
C TYR A 74 3.67 -19.31 -11.64
N ALA A 75 4.09 -20.06 -10.61
CA ALA A 75 5.33 -19.78 -9.89
C ALA A 75 6.55 -19.95 -10.79
N ALA A 76 6.58 -20.98 -11.65
CA ALA A 76 7.63 -21.18 -12.64
C ALA A 76 7.66 -20.05 -13.68
N TYR A 77 6.50 -19.62 -14.19
CA TYR A 77 6.38 -18.44 -15.05
C TYR A 77 6.96 -17.19 -14.37
N LEU A 78 6.55 -16.90 -13.13
CA LEU A 78 7.08 -15.73 -12.42
C LEU A 78 8.59 -15.84 -12.16
N ARG A 79 9.13 -17.05 -11.97
CA ARG A 79 10.56 -17.29 -11.82
C ARG A 79 11.32 -16.93 -13.10
N ASP A 80 10.81 -17.33 -14.26
CA ASP A 80 11.39 -16.96 -15.57
C ASP A 80 11.38 -15.44 -15.78
N VAL A 81 10.22 -14.80 -15.56
CA VAL A 81 10.08 -13.34 -15.67
C VAL A 81 11.06 -12.60 -14.74
N VAL A 82 11.30 -13.11 -13.53
CA VAL A 82 12.32 -12.57 -12.63
C VAL A 82 13.73 -12.81 -13.18
N GLY A 83 14.01 -14.01 -13.71
CA GLY A 83 15.30 -14.38 -14.30
C GLY A 83 15.70 -13.49 -15.48
N ARG A 84 14.73 -13.00 -16.26
CA ARG A 84 14.97 -12.02 -17.33
C ARG A 84 15.15 -10.58 -16.86
N GLY A 85 14.91 -10.29 -15.58
CA GLY A 85 14.97 -8.93 -15.02
C GLY A 85 13.69 -8.11 -15.17
N ASP A 86 12.64 -8.67 -15.77
CA ASP A 86 11.36 -7.98 -16.03
C ASP A 86 10.53 -7.76 -14.74
N LEU A 87 10.88 -8.45 -13.65
CA LEU A 87 10.13 -8.41 -12.40
C LEU A 87 11.04 -8.61 -11.19
N ALA A 88 10.87 -7.77 -10.16
CA ALA A 88 11.55 -7.97 -8.89
C ALA A 88 11.03 -9.22 -8.14
N VAL A 89 11.93 -9.95 -7.47
CA VAL A 89 11.60 -11.13 -6.61
C VAL A 89 10.48 -10.80 -5.60
N SER A 90 10.54 -9.61 -5.00
CA SER A 90 9.54 -9.18 -4.01
C SER A 90 8.14 -9.07 -4.62
N THR A 91 8.05 -8.53 -5.84
CA THR A 91 6.80 -8.40 -6.60
C THR A 91 6.26 -9.76 -7.01
N ALA A 92 7.11 -10.68 -7.49
CA ALA A 92 6.72 -12.06 -7.82
C ALA A 92 6.11 -12.79 -6.61
N GLN A 93 6.81 -12.78 -5.47
CA GLN A 93 6.29 -13.39 -4.25
C GLN A 93 4.99 -12.73 -3.74
N ASN A 94 4.83 -11.41 -3.91
CA ASN A 94 3.58 -10.72 -3.59
C ASN A 94 2.43 -11.16 -4.49
N ARG A 95 2.69 -11.42 -5.78
CA ARG A 95 1.69 -11.97 -6.71
C ARG A 95 1.23 -13.36 -6.26
N LEU A 96 2.16 -14.26 -5.94
CA LEU A 96 1.84 -15.59 -5.41
C LEU A 96 1.03 -15.52 -4.11
N SER A 97 1.41 -14.64 -3.18
CA SER A 97 0.65 -14.43 -1.94
C SER A 97 -0.77 -13.93 -2.21
N SER A 98 -0.96 -13.04 -3.20
CA SER A 98 -2.30 -12.59 -3.59
C SER A 98 -3.13 -13.71 -4.20
N VAL A 99 -2.55 -14.54 -5.06
CA VAL A 99 -3.26 -15.69 -5.66
C VAL A 99 -3.75 -16.64 -4.57
N ASN A 100 -2.89 -17.01 -3.62
CA ASN A 100 -3.30 -17.82 -2.47
C ASN A 100 -4.45 -17.17 -1.68
N ARG A 101 -4.37 -15.86 -1.42
CA ARG A 101 -5.40 -15.14 -0.68
C ARG A 101 -6.73 -15.06 -1.44
N THR A 102 -6.69 -14.82 -2.74
CA THR A 102 -7.89 -14.77 -3.60
C THR A 102 -8.50 -16.15 -3.78
N MET A 103 -7.70 -17.20 -3.94
CA MET A 103 -8.21 -18.59 -3.98
C MET A 103 -8.91 -18.95 -2.68
N ALA A 104 -8.36 -18.58 -1.52
CA ALA A 104 -9.01 -18.81 -0.25
C ALA A 104 -10.34 -18.04 -0.12
N ALA A 105 -10.40 -16.80 -0.63
CA ALA A 105 -11.62 -16.00 -0.64
C ALA A 105 -12.70 -16.62 -1.55
N LEU A 106 -12.33 -17.05 -2.76
CA LEU A 106 -13.24 -17.66 -3.74
C LEU A 106 -13.81 -18.99 -3.23
N ARG A 107 -12.94 -19.87 -2.71
CA ARG A 107 -13.30 -21.22 -2.28
C ARG A 107 -13.99 -21.23 -0.91
N GLY A 108 -13.57 -20.33 -0.03
CA GLY A 108 -13.90 -20.36 1.40
C GLY A 108 -13.16 -21.47 2.17
N ASP A 109 -12.08 -22.02 1.61
CA ASP A 109 -11.17 -23.00 2.22
C ASP A 109 -9.71 -22.65 1.87
N GLN A 110 -8.73 -23.39 2.41
CA GLN A 110 -7.30 -23.22 2.05
C GLN A 110 -6.68 -24.45 1.37
N TYR A 111 -7.49 -25.31 0.74
CA TYR A 111 -7.03 -26.59 0.19
C TYR A 111 -6.13 -26.41 -1.04
N VAL A 112 -6.46 -25.44 -1.89
CA VAL A 112 -5.67 -25.04 -3.06
C VAL A 112 -4.87 -23.78 -2.74
N LYS A 113 -3.61 -23.99 -2.34
CA LYS A 113 -2.62 -22.92 -2.13
C LYS A 113 -1.22 -23.43 -2.43
N LEU A 114 -0.33 -22.54 -2.85
CA LEU A 114 1.10 -22.82 -2.85
C LEU A 114 1.64 -22.82 -1.42
N PRO A 115 2.53 -23.76 -1.06
CA PRO A 115 3.37 -23.60 0.12
C PRO A 115 4.25 -22.35 -0.06
N SER A 116 4.49 -21.61 1.02
CA SER A 116 5.22 -20.33 1.11
C SER A 116 5.78 -19.73 -0.21
N PRO A 117 5.36 -18.51 -0.63
CA PRO A 117 5.78 -17.90 -1.90
C PRO A 117 7.27 -17.91 -2.22
N SER A 118 8.15 -17.76 -1.22
CA SER A 118 9.61 -17.79 -1.42
C SER A 118 10.13 -19.17 -1.81
N LYS A 119 9.63 -20.24 -1.16
CA LYS A 119 9.98 -21.63 -1.51
C LYS A 119 9.45 -22.00 -2.89
N ALA A 120 8.20 -21.65 -3.19
CA ALA A 120 7.60 -21.93 -4.50
C ALA A 120 8.35 -21.24 -5.65
N LEU A 121 8.84 -20.02 -5.43
CA LEU A 121 9.65 -19.30 -6.41
C LEU A 121 11.11 -19.80 -6.48
N GLY A 122 11.61 -20.47 -5.43
CA GLY A 122 13.02 -20.86 -5.30
C GLY A 122 13.96 -19.66 -5.13
N MET A 123 13.45 -18.50 -4.73
CA MET A 123 14.18 -17.24 -4.66
C MET A 123 13.89 -16.53 -3.35
N GLN A 124 14.91 -15.97 -2.71
CA GLN A 124 14.75 -15.15 -1.50
C GLN A 124 14.76 -13.66 -1.84
N ARG A 125 13.99 -12.88 -1.08
CA ARG A 125 14.10 -11.43 -1.14
C ARG A 125 15.39 -11.03 -0.43
N THR A 126 16.16 -10.12 -1.02
CA THR A 126 17.21 -9.43 -0.28
C THR A 126 16.61 -8.22 0.44
N GLY A 127 16.92 -8.09 1.73
CA GLY A 127 16.64 -6.90 2.52
C GLY A 127 17.80 -5.91 2.54
N VAL A 128 18.93 -6.28 1.92
CA VAL A 128 20.16 -5.46 1.90
C VAL A 128 19.95 -4.31 0.92
N ARG A 129 20.16 -3.08 1.39
CA ARG A 129 20.20 -1.91 0.51
C ARG A 129 21.61 -1.76 -0.02
N HIS A 130 21.73 -1.59 -1.33
CA HIS A 130 23.00 -1.27 -2.00
C HIS A 130 23.18 0.22 -2.27
N SER A 131 22.15 1.04 -1.97
CA SER A 131 22.18 2.48 -2.14
C SER A 131 21.69 3.18 -0.88
N VAL A 132 22.22 4.37 -0.63
CA VAL A 132 21.75 5.25 0.45
C VAL A 132 20.28 5.59 0.22
N PRO A 133 19.43 5.62 1.26
CA PRO A 133 18.06 6.08 1.14
C PRO A 133 18.00 7.50 0.55
N GLN A 134 17.04 7.74 -0.35
CA GLN A 134 16.81 9.07 -0.89
C GLN A 134 16.44 10.08 0.19
N GLY A 135 16.80 11.34 -0.03
CA GLY A 135 16.54 12.44 0.89
C GLY A 135 17.43 12.44 2.13
N GLN A 136 18.52 11.67 2.16
CA GLN A 136 19.50 11.75 3.26
C GLN A 136 20.28 13.06 3.25
N ASP A 137 20.67 13.51 2.06
CA ASP A 137 21.31 14.80 1.82
C ASP A 137 20.29 15.94 2.01
N ARG A 138 20.54 16.79 3.00
CA ARG A 138 19.64 17.90 3.35
C ARG A 138 19.74 19.06 2.37
N GLU A 139 20.89 19.28 1.75
CA GLU A 139 21.04 20.33 0.73
C GLU A 139 20.28 19.95 -0.53
N GLN A 140 20.32 18.68 -0.93
CA GLN A 140 19.49 18.17 -2.01
C GLN A 140 17.98 18.33 -1.69
N VAL A 141 17.56 18.00 -0.47
CA VAL A 141 16.16 18.19 -0.04
C VAL A 141 15.77 19.67 -0.09
N LYS A 142 16.64 20.57 0.35
CA LYS A 142 16.41 22.01 0.30
C LYS A 142 16.22 22.52 -1.14
N GLN A 143 17.08 22.11 -2.07
CA GLN A 143 16.94 22.46 -3.50
C GLN A 143 15.61 21.98 -4.10
N ILE A 144 15.16 20.77 -3.71
CA ILE A 144 13.85 20.26 -4.11
C ILE A 144 12.75 21.15 -3.54
N VAL A 145 12.77 21.42 -2.23
CA VAL A 145 11.79 22.30 -1.55
C VAL A 145 11.74 23.67 -2.21
N ASP A 146 12.88 24.29 -2.49
CA ASP A 146 12.97 25.60 -3.16
C ASP A 146 12.34 25.56 -4.56
N THR A 147 12.49 24.45 -5.28
CA THR A 147 11.85 24.24 -6.59
C THR A 147 10.33 24.16 -6.46
N PHE A 148 9.81 23.38 -5.50
CA PHE A 148 8.37 23.34 -5.22
C PHE A 148 7.83 24.71 -4.81
N CYS A 149 8.56 25.47 -3.98
CA CYS A 149 8.18 26.82 -3.58
C CYS A 149 8.13 27.78 -4.76
N ARG A 150 9.13 27.77 -5.65
CA ARG A 150 9.16 28.60 -6.88
C ARG A 150 7.99 28.30 -7.83
N HIS A 151 7.52 27.06 -7.86
CA HIS A 151 6.34 26.65 -8.62
C HIS A 151 5.01 26.80 -7.84
N HIS A 152 5.01 27.51 -6.72
CA HIS A 152 3.83 27.74 -5.86
C HIS A 152 3.19 26.46 -5.30
N GLN A 153 3.93 25.35 -5.26
CA GLN A 153 3.50 24.08 -4.70
C GLN A 153 3.86 23.98 -3.21
N LEU A 154 3.46 25.00 -2.44
CA LEU A 154 3.86 25.20 -1.04
C LEU A 154 3.45 24.06 -0.12
N ARG A 155 2.26 23.47 -0.34
CA ARG A 155 1.78 22.32 0.46
C ARG A 155 2.63 21.08 0.23
N ALA A 156 3.08 20.82 -1.00
CA ALA A 156 3.98 19.72 -1.30
C ALA A 156 5.37 19.94 -0.66
N ALA A 157 5.89 21.18 -0.70
CA ALA A 157 7.10 21.55 0.03
C ALA A 157 6.97 21.27 1.54
N ALA A 158 5.85 21.64 2.17
CA ALA A 158 5.60 21.37 3.58
C ALA A 158 5.55 19.86 3.90
N ILE A 159 4.93 19.06 3.03
CA ILE A 159 4.92 17.58 3.17
C ILE A 159 6.34 17.03 3.18
N ILE A 160 7.21 17.49 2.26
CA ILE A 160 8.60 17.04 2.15
C ILE A 160 9.37 17.38 3.43
N LEU A 161 9.25 18.63 3.91
CA LEU A 161 9.91 19.09 5.13
C LEU A 161 9.45 18.30 6.36
N LEU A 162 8.13 18.14 6.55
CA LEU A 162 7.57 17.35 7.65
C LEU A 162 8.08 15.91 7.61
N ALA A 163 8.00 15.25 6.45
CA ALA A 163 8.44 13.87 6.29
C ALA A 163 9.94 13.71 6.58
N ARG A 164 10.78 14.66 6.13
CA ARG A 164 12.22 14.60 6.36
C ARG A 164 12.60 14.86 7.82
N ALA A 165 11.98 15.85 8.47
CA ALA A 165 12.31 16.21 9.84
C ALA A 165 11.81 15.17 10.86
N THR A 166 10.69 14.50 10.59
CA THR A 166 10.01 13.64 11.57
C THR A 166 9.98 12.15 11.20
N GLY A 167 10.36 11.80 9.97
CA GLY A 167 10.16 10.45 9.45
C GLY A 167 8.67 10.05 9.35
N MET A 168 7.75 11.02 9.27
CA MET A 168 6.35 10.76 8.92
C MET A 168 6.25 10.09 7.55
N ARG A 169 5.34 9.12 7.43
CA ARG A 169 4.90 8.66 6.11
C ARG A 169 4.12 9.78 5.41
N LEU A 170 4.07 9.75 4.08
CA LEU A 170 3.32 10.72 3.27
C LEU A 170 1.91 11.01 3.82
N ARG A 171 1.14 9.94 4.11
CA ARG A 171 -0.21 10.08 4.65
C ARG A 171 -0.26 10.68 6.06
N GLU A 172 0.74 10.38 6.89
CA GLU A 172 0.86 10.94 8.24
C GLU A 172 1.16 12.44 8.15
N ALA A 173 2.08 12.86 7.27
CA ALA A 173 2.42 14.26 7.05
C ALA A 173 1.23 15.08 6.50
N ILE A 174 0.48 14.52 5.55
CA ILE A 174 -0.69 15.18 4.96
C ILE A 174 -1.83 15.36 5.99
N LEU A 175 -2.09 14.33 6.80
CA LEU A 175 -3.24 14.30 7.71
C LEU A 175 -2.93 14.82 9.11
N ALA A 176 -1.67 15.12 9.42
CA ALA A 176 -1.22 15.62 10.71
C ALA A 176 -2.06 16.81 11.18
N ASN A 177 -2.60 16.73 12.40
CA ASN A 177 -3.25 17.87 13.04
C ASN A 177 -2.19 18.90 13.46
N LEU A 178 -1.88 19.85 12.57
CA LEU A 178 -0.79 20.80 12.72
C LEU A 178 -0.95 21.70 13.96
N PRO A 179 -2.14 22.26 14.28
CA PRO A 179 -2.33 23.02 15.52
C PRO A 179 -2.03 22.20 16.78
N ARG A 180 -2.46 20.93 16.82
CA ARG A 180 -2.14 20.01 17.92
C ARG A 180 -0.63 19.80 18.03
N LEU A 181 0.04 19.44 16.92
CA LEU A 181 1.47 19.19 16.92
C LEU A 181 2.28 20.43 17.33
N SER A 182 1.86 21.63 16.91
CA SER A 182 2.48 22.89 17.32
C SER A 182 2.39 23.13 18.83
N ARG A 183 1.21 22.86 19.43
CA ARG A 183 1.02 22.96 20.87
C ARG A 183 1.88 21.93 21.62
N GLU A 184 1.87 20.67 21.18
CA GLU A 184 2.70 19.61 21.78
C GLU A 184 4.19 19.95 21.72
N ALA A 185 4.66 20.49 20.59
CA ALA A 185 6.04 20.95 20.44
C ALA A 185 6.41 22.03 21.46
N LYS A 186 5.51 23.00 21.71
CA LYS A 186 5.73 24.09 22.67
C LYS A 186 5.67 23.63 24.12
N GLU A 187 4.67 22.81 24.47
CA GLU A 187 4.41 22.40 25.85
C GLU A 187 5.33 21.27 26.32
N PHE A 188 5.66 20.33 25.43
CA PHE A 188 6.37 19.10 25.79
C PHE A 188 7.75 18.96 25.15
N GLY A 189 8.12 19.82 24.19
CA GLY A 189 9.36 19.67 23.42
C GLY A 189 9.36 18.43 22.52
N ARG A 190 8.18 17.82 22.28
CA ARG A 190 8.01 16.60 21.48
C ARG A 190 6.62 16.54 20.86
N ILE A 191 6.50 15.84 19.74
CA ILE A 191 5.23 15.66 19.01
C ILE A 191 4.82 14.19 18.94
N ASN A 192 3.52 13.91 19.05
CA ASN A 192 3.01 12.55 18.91
C ASN A 192 2.36 12.34 17.54
N ILE A 193 2.90 11.41 16.75
CA ILE A 193 2.40 11.12 15.42
C ILE A 193 1.29 10.07 15.49
N GLN A 194 0.06 10.51 15.27
CA GLN A 194 -1.14 9.68 15.47
C GLN A 194 -2.03 9.61 14.21
N ASP A 195 -2.06 10.70 13.44
CA ASP A 195 -2.90 10.86 12.26
C ASP A 195 -2.34 10.10 11.05
N GLY A 196 -3.22 9.53 10.21
CA GLY A 196 -2.82 8.85 8.97
C GLY A 196 -2.10 7.51 9.15
N THR A 197 -2.04 6.98 10.37
CA THR A 197 -1.37 5.70 10.68
C THR A 197 -2.10 4.49 10.08
N LYS A 198 -1.35 3.44 9.75
CA LYS A 198 -1.92 2.20 9.20
C LYS A 198 -2.83 1.52 10.23
N GLY A 199 -4.06 1.24 9.83
CA GLY A 199 -5.05 0.56 10.68
C GLY A 199 -5.80 1.48 11.64
N GLY A 200 -5.63 2.82 11.53
CA GLY A 200 -6.39 3.77 12.34
C GLY A 200 -6.13 3.65 13.84
N ARG A 201 -4.94 3.18 14.24
CA ARG A 201 -4.56 3.09 15.64
C ARG A 201 -4.71 4.48 16.25
N ALA A 202 -5.69 4.64 17.14
CA ALA A 202 -5.85 5.87 17.91
C ALA A 202 -4.54 6.08 18.67
N GLY A 203 -3.92 7.27 18.56
CA GLY A 203 -2.57 7.51 19.07
C GLY A 203 -2.39 7.34 20.58
N ALA A 204 -3.49 7.16 21.33
CA ALA A 204 -3.47 6.71 22.73
C ALA A 204 -3.02 5.25 22.90
N SER A 205 -3.32 4.37 21.95
CA SER A 205 -3.04 2.93 22.04
C SER A 205 -1.61 2.54 21.65
N ALA A 206 -0.91 3.39 20.90
CA ALA A 206 0.47 3.18 20.44
C ALA A 206 1.12 4.53 20.09
N PRO A 207 1.48 5.36 21.08
CA PRO A 207 2.04 6.68 20.83
C PRO A 207 3.41 6.60 20.15
N ARG A 208 3.69 7.52 19.23
CA ARG A 208 5.00 7.71 18.59
C ARG A 208 5.47 9.13 18.84
N TRP A 209 6.16 9.32 19.96
CA TRP A 209 6.76 10.59 20.34
C TRP A 209 8.06 10.84 19.60
N ILE A 210 8.23 12.05 19.07
CA ILE A 210 9.45 12.52 18.39
C ILE A 210 9.87 13.81 19.08
N ALA A 211 11.12 13.89 19.53
CA ALA A 211 11.69 15.12 20.08
C ALA A 211 11.74 16.22 19.01
N VAL A 212 11.44 17.45 19.40
CA VAL A 212 11.43 18.61 18.49
C VAL A 212 12.81 19.26 18.53
N ASP A 213 13.53 19.15 17.42
CA ASP A 213 14.70 19.98 17.13
C ASP A 213 14.29 21.20 16.27
N ASP A 214 15.26 22.01 15.86
CA ASP A 214 15.02 23.19 15.04
C ASP A 214 14.41 22.82 13.68
N HIS A 215 14.82 21.71 13.07
CA HIS A 215 14.28 21.26 11.79
C HIS A 215 12.80 20.87 11.89
N VAL A 216 12.41 20.18 12.96
CA VAL A 216 11.01 19.83 13.21
C VAL A 216 10.20 21.10 13.49
N ARG A 217 10.75 22.05 14.25
CA ARG A 217 10.11 23.34 14.55
C ARG A 217 9.85 24.15 13.28
N ASP A 218 10.85 24.28 12.42
CA ASP A 218 10.76 25.02 11.15
C ASP A 218 9.79 24.35 10.19
N ALA A 219 9.85 23.02 10.07
CA ALA A 219 8.93 22.27 9.23
C ALA A 219 7.46 22.42 9.69
N LEU A 220 7.20 22.38 11.01
CA LEU A 220 5.88 22.61 11.58
C LEU A 220 5.41 24.06 11.37
N GLY A 221 6.30 25.03 11.55
CA GLY A 221 6.02 26.45 11.33
C GLY A 221 5.61 26.72 9.88
N PHE A 222 6.40 26.24 8.92
CA PHE A 222 6.09 26.35 7.51
C PHE A 222 4.79 25.63 7.15
N ALA A 223 4.58 24.41 7.65
CA ALA A 223 3.35 23.66 7.41
C ALA A 223 2.10 24.39 7.92
N LEU A 224 2.16 25.04 9.09
CA LEU A 224 1.07 25.87 9.61
C LEU A 224 0.81 27.08 8.73
N GLN A 225 1.86 27.76 8.26
CA GLN A 225 1.74 28.93 7.41
C GLN A 225 1.06 28.62 6.07
N VAL A 226 1.35 27.45 5.48
CA VAL A 226 0.79 27.05 4.18
C VAL A 226 -0.48 26.21 4.29
N SER A 227 -0.91 25.88 5.52
CA SER A 227 -2.15 25.17 5.77
C SER A 227 -3.33 26.00 5.25
N PRO A 228 -4.25 25.43 4.45
CA PRO A 228 -5.41 26.15 3.98
C PRO A 228 -6.23 26.75 5.12
N VAL A 229 -6.85 27.91 4.88
CA VAL A 229 -7.67 28.60 5.87
C VAL A 229 -8.82 27.70 6.33
N GLY A 230 -9.00 27.60 7.65
CA GLY A 230 -10.02 26.74 8.27
C GLY A 230 -9.63 25.26 8.34
N SER A 231 -8.45 24.87 7.85
CA SER A 231 -7.96 23.50 7.94
C SER A 231 -7.07 23.28 9.15
N ARG A 232 -7.18 22.09 9.73
CA ARG A 232 -6.27 21.59 10.79
C ARG A 232 -5.03 20.89 10.23
N ASN A 233 -4.97 20.66 8.93
CA ASN A 233 -3.94 19.92 8.22
C ASN A 233 -3.78 20.47 6.79
N LEU A 234 -2.99 19.81 5.95
CA LEU A 234 -2.65 20.30 4.60
C LEU A 234 -3.77 20.13 3.54
N ILE A 235 -4.92 19.59 3.92
CA ILE A 235 -6.09 19.40 3.03
C ILE A 235 -7.05 20.57 3.21
N ALA A 236 -7.45 21.23 2.12
CA ALA A 236 -8.44 22.30 2.18
C ALA A 236 -9.84 21.76 2.56
N PRO A 237 -10.75 22.57 3.11
CA PRO A 237 -12.06 22.07 3.57
C PRO A 237 -12.91 21.39 2.48
N HIS A 238 -12.69 21.74 1.21
CA HIS A 238 -13.38 21.18 0.04
C HIS A 238 -12.61 20.02 -0.63
N GLU A 239 -11.43 19.66 -0.13
CA GLU A 239 -10.59 18.60 -0.68
C GLU A 239 -10.68 17.31 0.14
N SER A 240 -10.21 16.23 -0.44
CA SER A 240 -9.98 14.97 0.24
C SER A 240 -8.51 14.57 0.15
N TYR A 241 -8.09 13.60 0.96
CA TYR A 241 -6.75 13.02 0.86
C TYR A 241 -6.41 12.52 -0.56
N LEU A 242 -7.42 12.05 -1.30
CA LEU A 242 -7.24 11.52 -2.65
C LEU A 242 -7.11 12.63 -3.72
N SER A 243 -7.53 13.86 -3.41
CA SER A 243 -7.49 14.99 -4.36
C SER A 243 -6.34 15.97 -4.11
N LEU A 244 -5.57 15.80 -3.04
CA LEU A 244 -4.44 16.67 -2.71
C LEU A 244 -3.19 16.41 -3.57
N LEU A 245 -3.06 15.19 -4.10
CA LEU A 245 -1.91 14.71 -4.88
C LEU A 245 -2.32 14.41 -6.32
#